data_AF-A0A6A9QIT8-F1
#
_entry.id   AF-A0A6A9QIT8-F1
#
_cell.length_a   1.000
_cell.length_b   1.000
_cell.length_c   1.000
_cell.angle_alpha   90.00
_cell.angle_beta   90.00
_cell.angle_gamma   90.00
#
_symmetry.space_group_name_H-M   'P 1'
#
loop_
_entity.id
_entity.type
_entity.pdbx_description
1 polymer ?
#
loop_
_entity_poly.entity_id
_entity_poly.type
_entity_poly.pdbx_seq_one_letter_code
_entity_poly.pdbx_strand_id
1 'polypeptide(L)' 'MDYFMIMRLGFYVSQVKRVEVGIYTITFSRRKSRNFQKDGKIFYVVTLLREGKEEKKGVFTEYSNAVIFAGELMSAFR' A
#
# COMPACT_ATOMS: atom_id res chain seq x y z
N MET A 1 17.22 -6.51 0.45
CA MET A 1 16.20 -7.37 1.10
C MET A 1 15.83 -8.50 0.17
N ASP A 2 15.57 -9.69 0.69
CA ASP A 2 14.98 -10.76 -0.12
C ASP A 2 13.48 -10.47 -0.42
N TYR A 3 12.96 -11.14 -1.46
CA TYR A 3 11.59 -10.97 -1.92
C TYR A 3 10.53 -11.39 -0.89
N PHE A 4 10.80 -12.44 -0.10
CA PHE A 4 9.87 -12.92 0.92
C PHE A 4 9.69 -11.91 2.06
N MET A 5 10.75 -11.20 2.40
CA MET A 5 10.74 -10.16 3.42
C MET A 5 9.94 -8.94 2.96
N ILE A 6 10.11 -8.50 1.70
CA ILE A 6 9.28 -7.45 1.09
C ILE A 6 7.81 -7.85 1.12
N MET A 7 7.50 -9.07 0.69
CA MET A 7 6.13 -9.63 0.73
C MET A 7 5.55 -9.62 2.14
N ARG A 8 6.33 -10.03 3.15
CA ARG A 8 5.89 -10.05 4.56
C ARG A 8 5.61 -8.65 5.10
N LEU A 9 6.46 -7.68 4.79
CA LEU A 9 6.26 -6.28 5.20
C LEU A 9 5.03 -5.67 4.51
N GLY A 10 4.90 -5.91 3.21
CA GLY A 10 3.74 -5.45 2.45
C GLY A 10 2.43 -6.04 2.93
N PHE A 11 2.43 -7.34 3.24
CA PHE A 11 1.29 -8.04 3.82
C PHE A 11 0.93 -7.45 5.18
N TYR A 12 1.92 -7.18 6.04
CA TYR A 12 1.68 -6.52 7.32
C TYR A 12 1.00 -5.15 7.13
N VAL A 13 1.53 -4.30 6.23
CA VAL A 13 0.95 -2.99 5.94
C VAL A 13 -0.49 -3.12 5.41
N SER A 14 -0.80 -4.12 4.59
CA SER A 14 -2.15 -4.32 4.06
C SER A 14 -3.16 -4.73 5.13
N GLN A 15 -2.74 -5.48 6.15
CA GLN A 15 -3.60 -5.86 7.28
C GLN A 15 -3.86 -4.68 8.21
N VAL A 16 -2.81 -3.93 8.56
CA VAL A 16 -2.89 -2.80 9.50
C VAL A 16 -3.51 -1.56 8.84
N LYS A 17 -3.40 -1.43 7.51
CA LYS A 17 -3.93 -0.34 6.66
C LYS A 17 -3.31 1.03 6.89
N ARG A 18 -2.73 1.31 8.05
CA ARG A 18 -2.01 2.55 8.36
C ARG A 18 -0.83 2.24 9.27
N VAL A 19 0.38 2.48 8.80
CA VAL A 19 1.62 2.28 9.55
C VAL A 19 2.33 3.62 9.67
N GLU A 20 2.66 4.01 10.89
CA GLU A 20 3.37 5.26 11.20
C GLU A 20 4.81 4.95 11.56
N VAL A 21 5.76 5.64 10.91
CA VAL A 21 7.20 5.47 11.11
C VAL A 21 7.84 6.85 11.18
N GLY A 22 8.01 7.36 12.40
CA GLY A 22 8.48 8.74 12.62
C GLY A 22 7.52 9.76 11.98
N ILE A 23 8.05 10.61 11.10
CA ILE A 23 7.26 11.61 10.36
C ILE A 23 6.51 11.05 9.14
N TYR A 24 6.72 9.77 8.83
CA TYR A 24 6.15 9.12 7.66
C TYR A 24 4.92 8.28 8.04
N THR A 25 3.95 8.21 7.12
CA THR A 25 2.79 7.33 7.25
C THR A 25 2.56 6.59 5.95
N ILE A 26 2.53 5.26 6.01
CA ILE A 26 2.11 4.42 4.89
C ILE A 26 0.63 4.05 5.10
N THR A 27 -0.21 4.31 4.11
CA THR A 27 -1.61 3.90 4.10
C THR A 27 -1.87 2.90 2.99
N PHE A 28 -2.74 1.93 3.26
CA PHE A 28 -3.17 0.89 2.33
C PHE A 28 -4.69 0.82 2.36
N SER A 29 -5.32 1.11 1.23
CA SER A 29 -6.79 1.14 1.13
C SER A 29 -7.29 0.32 -0.05
N ARG A 30 -8.43 -0.34 0.13
CA ARG A 30 -9.15 -1.05 -0.92
C ARG A 30 -10.37 -0.23 -1.30
N ARG A 31 -10.52 0.10 -2.58
CA ARG A 31 -11.62 0.90 -3.13
C ARG A 31 -12.31 0.13 -4.24
N LYS A 32 -13.63 0.18 -4.27
CA LYS A 32 -14.42 -0.28 -5.42
C LYS A 32 -14.35 0.79 -6.51
N SER A 33 -14.38 0.39 -7.78
CA SER A 33 -14.54 1.31 -8.89
C SER A 33 -15.86 2.10 -8.74
N ARG A 34 -15.98 3.25 -9.40
CA ARG A 34 -17.25 4.00 -9.42
C ARG A 34 -18.39 3.19 -10.02
N ASN A 35 -18.09 2.33 -11.00
CA ASN A 35 -19.06 1.51 -11.70
C ASN A 35 -18.98 0.03 -11.27
N PHE A 36 -18.69 -0.23 -9.98
CA PHE A 36 -18.41 -1.58 -9.47
C PHE A 36 -19.51 -2.60 -9.78
N GLN A 37 -20.78 -2.18 -9.78
CA GLN A 37 -21.90 -3.06 -10.14
C GLN A 37 -21.84 -3.55 -11.60
N LYS A 38 -21.15 -2.82 -12.49
CA LYS A 38 -21.00 -3.15 -13.90
C LYS A 38 -19.67 -3.86 -14.19
N ASP A 39 -18.58 -3.41 -13.60
CA ASP A 39 -17.22 -3.88 -13.94
C ASP A 39 -16.58 -4.80 -12.88
N GLY A 40 -17.14 -4.87 -11.68
CA GLY A 40 -16.60 -5.67 -10.57
C GLY A 40 -15.18 -5.26 -10.12
N LYS A 41 -14.67 -4.09 -10.53
CA LYS A 41 -13.25 -3.75 -10.35
C LYS A 41 -12.93 -3.23 -8.96
N ILE A 42 -11.89 -3.79 -8.37
CA ILE A 42 -11.31 -3.33 -7.10
C ILE A 42 -9.95 -2.70 -7.38
N PHE A 43 -9.68 -1.61 -6.68
CA PHE A 43 -8.40 -0.93 -6.65
C PHE A 43 -7.80 -0.98 -5.25
N TYR A 44 -6.50 -1.21 -5.19
CA TYR A 44 -5.67 -1.09 -4.01
C TYR A 44 -4.85 0.17 -4.15
N VAL A 45 -4.97 1.08 -3.19
CA VAL A 45 -4.27 2.35 -3.17
C VAL A 45 -3.32 2.35 -1.99
N VAL A 46 -2.03 2.49 -2.27
CA VAL A 46 -0.98 2.59 -1.27
C VAL A 46 -0.37 3.98 -1.35
N THR A 47 -0.34 4.71 -0.24
CA THR A 47 0.17 6.07 -0.19
C THR A 47 1.18 6.23 0.94
N LEU A 48 2.36 6.76 0.62
CA LEU A 48 3.32 7.29 1.58
C LEU A 48 3.04 8.78 1.79
N LEU A 49 2.88 9.16 3.04
CA LEU A 49 2.75 10.54 3.49
C LEU A 49 3.99 10.92 4.29
N ARG A 50 4.48 12.14 4.14
CA ARG A 50 5.46 12.78 5.02
C ARG A 50 4.82 14.00 5.65
N GLU A 51 4.69 14.00 6.98
CA GLU A 51 4.01 15.07 7.72
C GLU A 51 2.61 15.38 7.15
N GLY A 52 1.88 14.32 6.78
CA GLY A 52 0.53 14.40 6.21
C GLY A 52 0.45 14.77 4.73
N LYS A 53 1.57 15.08 4.07
CA LYS A 53 1.62 15.38 2.63
C LYS A 53 1.95 14.14 1.80
N GLU A 54 1.21 13.93 0.71
CA GLU A 54 1.44 12.82 -0.22
C GLU A 54 2.82 12.96 -0.89
N GLU A 55 3.71 12.02 -0.61
CA GLU A 55 5.06 11.96 -1.18
C GLU A 55 5.14 10.92 -2.30
N LYS A 56 4.48 9.77 -2.12
CA LYS A 56 4.45 8.70 -3.12
C LYS A 56 3.13 7.94 -3.07
N LYS A 57 2.66 7.49 -4.22
CA LYS A 57 1.39 6.77 -4.34
C LYS A 57 1.42 5.73 -5.46
N GLY A 58 0.82 4.58 -5.19
CA GLY A 58 0.56 3.54 -6.17
C GLY A 58 -0.91 3.13 -6.14
N VAL A 59 -1.47 2.89 -7.32
CA VAL A 59 -2.83 2.35 -7.51
C VAL A 59 -2.73 1.08 -8.33
N PHE A 60 -3.29 -0.01 -7.81
CA PHE A 60 -3.13 -1.34 -8.38
C PHE A 60 -4.48 -2.05 -8.46
N THR A 61 -4.67 -2.87 -9.48
CA THR A 61 -5.83 -3.79 -9.57
C THR A 61 -5.50 -5.15 -8.95
N GLU A 62 -4.23 -5.53 -8.95
CA GLU A 62 -3.74 -6.77 -8.35
C GLU A 62 -3.25 -6.53 -6.92
N TYR A 63 -3.72 -7.38 -6.00
CA TYR A 63 -3.36 -7.28 -4.58
C TYR A 63 -1.87 -7.54 -4.34
N SER A 64 -1.28 -8.51 -5.03
CA SER A 64 0.15 -8.85 -4.95
C SER A 64 1.02 -7.64 -5.26
N ASN A 65 0.73 -6.89 -6.32
CA ASN A 65 1.52 -5.73 -6.73
C ASN A 65 1.42 -4.60 -5.70
N ALA A 66 0.22 -4.40 -5.12
CA ALA A 66 0.04 -3.44 -4.03
C ALA A 66 0.83 -3.84 -2.77
N VAL A 67 0.84 -5.13 -2.44
CA VAL A 67 1.62 -5.68 -1.32
C VAL A 67 3.11 -5.49 -1.55
N ILE A 68 3.63 -5.85 -2.72
CA ILE A 68 5.05 -5.66 -3.07
C ILE A 68 5.43 -4.19 -2.92
N PHE A 69 4.65 -3.28 -3.51
CA PHE A 69 4.89 -1.85 -3.41
C PHE A 69 4.87 -1.33 -1.96
N ALA A 70 3.91 -1.77 -1.15
CA ALA A 70 3.87 -1.41 0.27
C ALA A 70 5.08 -1.96 1.05
N GLY A 71 5.53 -3.15 0.70
CA GLY A 71 6.72 -3.77 1.28
C GLY A 71 8.01 -3.03 0.92
N GLU A 72 8.13 -2.56 -0.32
CA GLU A 72 9.24 -1.71 -0.78
C GLU A 72 9.25 -0.35 -0.07
N LEU A 73 8.08 0.26 0.16
CA LEU A 73 8.01 1.49 0.97
C LEU A 73 8.45 1.25 2.41
N MET A 74 7.97 0.15 3.02
CA MET A 74 8.28 -0.17 4.40
C MET A 74 9.75 -0.58 4.60
N SER A 75 10.38 -1.19 3.59
CA SER A 75 11.79 -1.60 3.65
C SER A 75 12.76 -0.44 3.65
N ALA A 76 12.36 0.73 3.12
CA ALA A 76 13.17 1.95 3.12
C ALA A 76 13.36 2.57 4.53
N PHE A 77 12.57 2.14 5.52
CA PHE A 77 12.65 2.63 6.90
C PHE A 77 13.35 1.67 7.87
N ARG A 78 13.97 0.61 7.35
CA ARG A 78 14.75 -0.36 8.14
C ARG A 78 16.25 -0.15 7.99
#